data_AF-A0A914G2K9-F1
#
_entry.id   AF-A0A914G2K9-F1
#
_cell.length_a   1.000
_cell.length_b   1.000
_cell.length_c   1.000
_cell.angle_alpha   90.00
_cell.angle_beta   90.00
_cell.angle_gamma   90.00
#
_symmetry.space_group_name_H-M   'P 1'
#
loop_
_entity.id
_entity.type
_entity.pdbx_description
1 polymer ?
#
loop_
_entity_poly.entity_id
_entity_poly.type
_entity_poly.pdbx_seq_one_letter_code
_entity_poly.pdbx_strand_id
1 'polypeptide(L)'
;MISNGRIADTLAEAGHDVTFLSVEGIIPTADFPTTKLAKVVILGRIPGERLTKMKKYRSAAMNSAFEKPGIFDTSFDFIPWINGVSSLMELALVESQETIEKLKTEKFDAIFYEQLFPHGASFGYLLGIEIHFLINSCPIQGHITSLFAIPDATGWVPAVGDLAVSDKMTFFERAQNEIQHYFLTSGYSLLFDSANTVFQKVYGSSFPDVRLIIKEKVPMMFVAVDELID
;
A
#
# COMPACT_ATOMS: atom_id res chain seq x y z
N MET A 1 -8.46 -1.35 -0.32
CA MET A 1 -9.50 -0.42 0.19
C MET A 1 -10.71 -1.12 0.78
N ILE A 2 -11.26 -2.18 0.17
CA ILE A 2 -12.39 -2.92 0.77
C ILE A 2 -12.00 -3.55 2.12
N SER A 3 -10.80 -4.13 2.22
CA SER A 3 -10.24 -4.66 3.48
C SER A 3 -10.17 -3.60 4.58
N ASN A 4 -9.55 -2.44 4.28
CA ASN A 4 -9.41 -1.35 5.25
C ASN A 4 -10.77 -0.82 5.71
N GLY A 5 -11.75 -0.75 4.81
CA GLY A 5 -13.11 -0.35 5.13
C GLY A 5 -13.82 -1.31 6.08
N ARG A 6 -13.65 -2.62 5.87
CA ARG A 6 -14.15 -3.66 6.80
C ARG A 6 -13.48 -3.56 8.16
N ILE A 7 -12.17 -3.34 8.21
CA ILE A 7 -11.45 -3.14 9.49
C ILE A 7 -11.99 -1.91 10.22
N ALA A 8 -12.21 -0.81 9.51
CA ALA A 8 -12.77 0.40 10.09
C ALA A 8 -14.18 0.19 10.64
N ASP A 9 -15.04 -0.52 9.89
CA ASP A 9 -16.39 -0.87 10.34
C ASP A 9 -16.34 -1.80 11.57
N THR A 10 -15.52 -2.84 11.57
CA THR A 10 -15.36 -3.76 12.71
C THR A 10 -14.93 -3.03 13.98
N LEU A 11 -13.97 -2.10 13.87
CA LEU A 11 -13.52 -1.29 15.01
C LEU A 11 -14.62 -0.35 15.51
N ALA A 12 -15.38 0.28 14.60
CA ALA A 12 -16.51 1.12 14.95
C ALA A 12 -17.63 0.33 15.64
N GLU A 13 -17.95 -0.89 15.17
CA GLU A 13 -18.91 -1.80 15.80
C GLU A 13 -18.48 -2.21 17.22
N ALA A 14 -17.18 -2.37 17.44
CA ALA A 14 -16.61 -2.63 18.76
C ALA A 14 -16.60 -1.41 19.69
N GLY A 15 -17.05 -0.24 19.21
CA GLY A 15 -17.19 0.99 20.00
C GLY A 15 -15.96 1.90 19.99
N HIS A 16 -15.01 1.70 19.08
CA HIS A 16 -13.88 2.61 18.89
C HIS A 16 -14.29 3.85 18.06
N ASP A 17 -13.65 4.99 18.32
CA ASP A 17 -13.77 6.16 17.44
C ASP A 17 -12.81 5.98 16.25
N VAL A 18 -13.38 5.86 15.05
CA VAL A 18 -12.65 5.48 13.84
C VAL A 18 -12.81 6.56 12.78
N THR A 19 -11.67 7.07 12.32
CA THR A 19 -11.58 7.92 11.13
C THR A 19 -10.96 7.14 9.97
N PHE A 20 -11.72 7.01 8.87
CA PHE A 20 -11.24 6.44 7.62
C PHE A 20 -10.69 7.56 6.73
N LEU A 21 -9.37 7.60 6.59
CA LEU A 21 -8.67 8.57 5.76
C LEU A 21 -8.59 8.06 4.31
N SER A 22 -9.08 8.85 3.36
CA SER A 22 -9.08 8.51 1.94
C SER A 22 -8.47 9.63 1.10
N VAL A 23 -7.64 9.28 0.12
CA VAL A 23 -7.25 10.21 -0.95
C VAL A 23 -8.14 9.91 -2.15
N GLU A 24 -9.10 10.80 -2.45
CA GLU A 24 -10.00 10.60 -3.58
C GLU A 24 -9.20 10.65 -4.87
N GLY A 25 -9.09 9.51 -5.56
CA GLY A 25 -8.36 9.49 -6.81
C GLY A 25 -8.07 8.19 -7.52
N ILE A 26 -7.87 7.11 -6.79
CA ILE A 26 -7.71 5.76 -7.38
C ILE A 26 -9.09 5.10 -7.54
N ILE A 27 -9.95 5.29 -6.53
CA ILE A 27 -11.36 4.93 -6.56
C ILE A 27 -12.12 6.10 -5.91
N PRO A 28 -13.04 6.76 -6.61
CA PRO A 28 -13.92 7.73 -5.97
C PRO A 28 -14.73 7.03 -4.88
N THR A 29 -14.68 7.55 -3.65
CA THR A 29 -15.49 7.08 -2.51
C THR A 29 -16.99 7.18 -2.79
N ALA A 30 -17.40 8.12 -3.67
CA ALA A 30 -18.78 8.23 -4.15
C ALA A 30 -19.26 7.01 -4.95
N ASP A 31 -18.36 6.37 -5.70
CA ASP A 31 -18.70 5.20 -6.53
C ASP A 31 -18.65 3.90 -5.71
N PHE A 32 -17.85 3.88 -4.63
CA PHE A 32 -17.64 2.73 -3.76
C PHE A 32 -17.51 3.20 -2.31
N PRO A 33 -18.61 3.22 -1.52
CA PRO A 33 -18.53 3.51 -0.09
C PRO A 33 -17.68 2.43 0.58
N THR A 34 -16.47 2.78 0.99
CA THR A 34 -15.47 1.86 1.52
C THR A 34 -15.82 1.39 2.93
N THR A 35 -16.37 2.29 3.75
CA THR A 35 -16.83 2.05 5.14
C THR A 35 -18.26 2.54 5.29
N LYS A 36 -19.03 1.89 6.16
CA LYS A 36 -20.43 2.25 6.46
C LYS A 36 -20.58 2.98 7.80
N LEU A 37 -19.67 2.76 8.73
CA LEU A 37 -19.81 3.20 10.13
C LEU A 37 -18.76 4.24 10.54
N ALA A 38 -17.54 4.17 10.00
CA ALA A 38 -16.47 5.09 10.39
C ALA A 38 -16.63 6.48 9.76
N LYS A 39 -16.12 7.51 10.46
CA LYS A 39 -16.05 8.88 9.95
C LYS A 39 -15.10 8.94 8.76
N VAL A 40 -15.59 9.33 7.58
CA VAL A 40 -14.74 9.45 6.38
C VAL A 40 -14.13 10.85 6.28
N VAL A 41 -12.81 10.93 6.18
CA VAL A 41 -12.09 12.17 5.88
C VAL A 41 -11.37 12.02 4.54
N ILE A 42 -11.62 12.95 3.62
CA ILE A 42 -11.02 12.94 2.29
C ILE A 42 -9.90 13.97 2.22
N LEU A 43 -8.68 13.54 1.90
CA LEU A 43 -7.53 14.40 1.64
C LEU A 43 -7.38 14.63 0.15
N GLY A 44 -7.60 15.87 -0.28
CA GLY A 44 -7.52 16.28 -1.67
C GLY A 44 -8.59 15.63 -2.58
N ARG A 45 -8.90 16.30 -3.67
CA ARG A 45 -9.71 15.74 -4.76
C ARG A 45 -8.94 15.86 -6.05
N ILE A 46 -8.78 14.78 -6.81
CA ILE A 46 -8.09 14.91 -8.10
C ILE A 46 -8.89 15.80 -9.07
N PRO A 47 -8.25 16.76 -9.74
CA PRO A 47 -8.76 17.34 -10.99
C PRO A 47 -9.07 16.25 -12.05
N GLY A 48 -10.17 16.40 -12.80
CA GLY A 48 -10.75 15.35 -13.66
C GLY A 48 -9.82 14.71 -14.70
N GLU A 49 -8.84 15.45 -15.24
CA GLU A 49 -7.89 14.91 -16.22
C GLU A 49 -6.96 13.84 -15.64
N ARG A 50 -6.44 14.06 -14.42
CA ARG A 50 -5.59 13.08 -13.71
C ARG A 50 -6.41 11.87 -13.25
N LEU A 51 -7.68 12.06 -12.89
CA LEU A 51 -8.61 10.97 -12.58
C LEU A 51 -8.81 10.06 -13.79
N THR A 52 -8.89 10.63 -15.00
CA THR A 52 -9.06 9.87 -16.25
C THR A 52 -7.83 8.99 -16.53
N LYS A 53 -6.62 9.50 -16.28
CA LYS A 53 -5.38 8.72 -16.42
C LYS A 53 -5.32 7.57 -15.41
N MET A 54 -5.71 7.80 -14.16
CA MET A 54 -5.78 6.74 -13.13
C MET A 54 -6.84 5.69 -13.43
N LYS A 55 -8.00 6.09 -13.95
CA LYS A 55 -9.03 5.15 -14.44
C LYS A 55 -8.48 4.26 -15.55
N LYS A 56 -7.69 4.81 -16.49
CA LYS A 56 -7.02 4.03 -17.53
C LYS A 56 -6.03 3.02 -16.95
N TYR A 57 -5.19 3.41 -15.98
CA TYR A 57 -4.27 2.47 -15.31
C TYR A 57 -5.03 1.36 -14.59
N ARG A 58 -6.11 1.71 -13.87
CA ARG A 58 -6.97 0.72 -13.21
C ARG A 58 -7.59 -0.26 -14.21
N SER A 59 -8.17 0.25 -15.31
CA SER A 59 -8.75 -0.61 -16.35
C SER A 59 -7.71 -1.52 -16.99
N ALA A 60 -6.49 -1.02 -17.26
CA ALA A 60 -5.41 -1.84 -17.78
C ALA A 60 -5.03 -2.96 -16.80
N ALA A 61 -4.81 -2.64 -15.52
CA ALA A 61 -4.50 -3.62 -14.49
C ALA A 61 -5.62 -4.66 -14.28
N MET A 62 -6.89 -4.25 -14.37
CA MET A 62 -8.02 -5.18 -14.30
C MET A 62 -8.09 -6.10 -15.52
N ASN A 63 -7.80 -5.59 -16.71
CA ASN A 63 -7.81 -6.38 -17.95
C ASN A 63 -6.64 -7.38 -17.98
N SER A 64 -5.48 -7.02 -17.44
CA SER A 64 -4.31 -7.88 -17.37
C SER A 64 -4.33 -8.86 -16.19
N ALA A 65 -5.28 -8.74 -15.25
CA ALA A 65 -5.33 -9.52 -14.02
C ALA A 65 -5.44 -11.05 -14.23
N PHE A 66 -5.84 -11.49 -15.42
CA PHE A 66 -5.93 -12.90 -15.80
C PHE A 66 -4.92 -13.29 -16.88
N GLU A 67 -4.07 -12.37 -17.31
CA GLU A 67 -3.00 -12.65 -18.27
C GLU A 67 -1.82 -13.30 -17.55
N LYS A 68 -1.07 -14.14 -18.27
CA LYS A 68 0.18 -14.75 -17.78
C LYS A 68 1.34 -13.97 -18.36
N PRO A 69 1.82 -12.92 -17.69
CA PRO A 69 2.94 -12.16 -18.22
C PRO A 69 4.21 -13.02 -18.29
N GLY A 70 5.08 -12.68 -19.24
CA GLY A 70 6.40 -13.26 -19.32
C GLY A 70 7.28 -12.84 -18.15
N ILE A 71 8.40 -13.55 -17.98
CA ILE A 71 9.29 -13.38 -16.83
C ILE A 71 9.97 -11.99 -16.76
N PHE A 72 9.89 -11.18 -17.81
CA PHE A 72 10.45 -9.84 -17.86
C PHE A 72 9.39 -8.74 -18.00
N ASP A 73 8.12 -9.11 -18.17
CA ASP A 73 7.06 -8.17 -18.50
C ASP A 73 6.52 -7.45 -17.25
N THR A 74 6.56 -8.09 -16.08
CA THR A 74 5.87 -7.62 -14.85
C THR A 74 6.58 -6.56 -14.03
N SER A 75 7.90 -6.45 -14.13
CA SER A 75 8.66 -5.76 -13.08
C SER A 75 8.63 -4.23 -13.17
N PHE A 76 8.37 -3.67 -14.36
CA PHE A 76 8.42 -2.22 -14.58
C PHE A 76 7.06 -1.58 -14.91
N ASP A 77 6.04 -2.39 -15.19
CA ASP A 77 4.69 -1.92 -15.50
C ASP A 77 4.01 -1.18 -14.33
N PHE A 78 4.53 -1.37 -13.11
CA PHE A 78 4.07 -0.65 -11.92
C PHE A 78 4.61 0.79 -11.81
N ILE A 79 5.72 1.16 -12.48
CA ILE A 79 6.33 2.49 -12.35
C ILE A 79 5.34 3.64 -12.66
N PRO A 80 4.59 3.61 -13.77
CA PRO A 80 3.60 4.65 -14.06
C PRO A 80 2.51 4.76 -12.99
N TRP A 81 2.13 3.63 -12.38
CA TRP A 81 1.18 3.61 -11.27
C TRP A 81 1.77 4.26 -10.01
N ILE A 82 3.00 3.90 -9.63
CA ILE A 82 3.73 4.50 -8.50
C ILE A 82 3.81 6.02 -8.65
N ASN A 83 4.24 6.49 -9.82
CA ASN A 83 4.33 7.92 -10.13
C ASN A 83 2.96 8.61 -10.05
N GLY A 84 1.91 7.93 -10.51
CA GLY A 84 0.53 8.37 -10.39
C GLY A 84 0.13 8.57 -8.93
N VAL A 85 0.21 7.52 -8.11
CA VAL A 85 -0.13 7.55 -6.68
C VAL A 85 0.65 8.65 -5.94
N SER A 86 1.94 8.79 -6.23
CA SER A 86 2.82 9.74 -5.55
C SER A 86 2.50 11.18 -5.91
N SER A 87 2.19 11.45 -7.17
CA SER A 87 1.72 12.78 -7.60
C SER A 87 0.38 13.16 -6.96
N LEU A 88 -0.48 12.18 -6.68
CA LEU A 88 -1.75 12.41 -5.98
C LEU A 88 -1.54 12.66 -4.51
N MET A 89 -0.65 11.88 -3.89
CA MET A 89 -0.30 12.07 -2.50
C MET A 89 0.31 13.45 -2.26
N GLU A 90 1.24 13.88 -3.11
CA GLU A 90 1.83 15.23 -3.03
C GLU A 90 0.74 16.32 -3.08
N LEU A 91 -0.19 16.22 -4.04
CA LEU A 91 -1.30 17.18 -4.17
C LEU A 91 -2.19 17.16 -2.92
N ALA A 92 -2.58 15.97 -2.45
CA ALA A 92 -3.44 15.81 -1.29
C ALA A 92 -2.81 16.41 -0.03
N LEU A 93 -1.50 16.22 0.17
CA LEU A 93 -0.77 16.81 1.28
C LEU A 93 -0.75 18.34 1.18
N VAL A 94 -0.43 18.90 0.01
CA VAL A 94 -0.35 20.36 -0.17
C VAL A 94 -1.72 21.03 0.03
N GLU A 95 -2.78 20.44 -0.52
CA GLU A 95 -4.13 21.03 -0.48
C GLU A 95 -4.83 20.84 0.88
N SER A 96 -4.44 19.83 1.65
CA SER A 96 -5.18 19.44 2.88
C SER A 96 -4.47 19.82 4.18
N GLN A 97 -3.57 20.81 4.17
CA GLN A 97 -2.80 21.20 5.36
C GLN A 97 -3.69 21.54 6.56
N GLU A 98 -4.76 22.32 6.37
CA GLU A 98 -5.71 22.65 7.46
C GLU A 98 -6.39 21.39 8.02
N THR A 99 -6.74 20.44 7.15
CA THR A 99 -7.36 19.17 7.57
C THR A 99 -6.36 18.30 8.34
N ILE A 100 -5.10 18.27 7.90
CA ILE A 100 -4.02 17.55 8.59
C ILE A 100 -3.78 18.14 9.98
N GLU A 101 -3.75 19.47 10.12
CA GLU A 101 -3.62 20.11 11.43
C GLU A 101 -4.82 19.80 12.34
N LYS A 102 -6.04 19.74 11.81
CA LYS A 102 -7.21 19.26 12.58
C LYS A 102 -7.04 17.81 13.02
N LEU A 103 -6.59 16.92 12.14
CA LEU A 103 -6.37 15.51 12.47
C LEU A 103 -5.31 15.31 13.56
N LYS A 104 -4.28 16.18 13.63
CA LYS A 104 -3.31 16.15 14.74
C LYS A 104 -3.95 16.41 16.11
N THR A 105 -5.05 17.18 16.15
CA THR A 105 -5.75 17.49 17.41
C THR A 105 -6.60 16.33 17.93
N GLU A 106 -6.96 15.37 17.06
CA GLU A 106 -7.78 14.20 17.40
C GLU A 106 -7.02 13.18 18.26
N LYS A 107 -5.67 13.18 18.22
CA LYS A 107 -4.79 12.31 19.04
C LYS A 107 -5.10 10.82 18.92
N PHE A 108 -5.11 10.30 17.70
CA PHE A 108 -5.35 8.89 17.43
C PHE A 108 -4.33 7.98 18.13
N ASP A 109 -4.81 6.88 18.72
CA ASP A 109 -3.97 5.89 19.39
C ASP A 109 -3.25 4.95 18.43
N ALA A 110 -3.87 4.65 17.28
CA ALA A 110 -3.33 3.72 16.29
C ALA A 110 -3.73 4.08 14.85
N ILE A 111 -2.94 3.59 13.89
CA ILE A 111 -3.18 3.73 12.46
C ILE A 111 -3.07 2.39 11.75
N PHE A 112 -3.94 2.17 10.77
CA PHE A 112 -3.93 1.00 9.89
C PHE A 112 -3.66 1.44 8.46
N TYR A 113 -2.72 0.80 7.78
CA TYR A 113 -2.40 1.08 6.38
C TYR A 113 -1.92 -0.17 5.64
N GLU A 114 -1.92 -0.08 4.30
CA GLU A 114 -1.70 -1.23 3.42
C GLU A 114 -0.28 -1.23 2.85
N GLN A 115 0.30 -2.41 2.63
CA GLN A 115 1.69 -2.59 2.22
C GLN A 115 2.09 -1.93 0.89
N LEU A 116 1.16 -1.86 -0.07
CA LEU A 116 1.33 -1.18 -1.35
C LEU A 116 1.12 0.34 -1.26
N PHE A 117 0.69 0.84 -0.09
CA PHE A 117 0.47 2.26 0.17
C PHE A 117 1.24 2.73 1.42
N PRO A 118 2.59 2.71 1.38
CA PRO A 118 3.43 3.02 2.54
C PRO A 118 3.31 4.46 3.04
N HIS A 119 2.74 5.37 2.25
CA HIS A 119 2.38 6.73 2.66
C HIS A 119 1.55 6.76 3.97
N GLY A 120 0.78 5.71 4.26
CA GLY A 120 0.06 5.60 5.53
C GLY A 120 0.98 5.62 6.76
N ALA A 121 2.15 4.98 6.69
CA ALA A 121 3.15 5.03 7.77
C ALA A 121 3.65 6.46 7.98
N SER A 122 4.00 7.17 6.90
CA SER A 122 4.42 8.56 6.97
C SER A 122 3.33 9.48 7.51
N PHE A 123 2.06 9.24 7.18
CA PHE A 123 0.94 9.95 7.81
C PHE A 123 0.84 9.67 9.30
N GLY A 124 0.95 8.40 9.73
CA GLY A 124 0.94 8.05 11.14
C GLY A 124 2.03 8.79 11.92
N TYR A 125 3.24 8.82 11.37
CA TYR A 125 4.35 9.58 11.95
C TYR A 125 4.06 11.09 12.00
N LEU A 126 3.55 11.67 10.91
CA LEU A 126 3.20 13.09 10.82
C LEU A 126 2.12 13.50 11.85
N LEU A 127 1.18 12.60 12.13
CA LEU A 127 0.11 12.82 13.11
C LEU A 127 0.55 12.52 14.56
N GLY A 128 1.77 12.05 14.77
CA GLY A 128 2.27 11.67 16.10
C GLY A 128 1.67 10.38 16.65
N ILE A 129 1.22 9.48 15.77
CA ILE A 129 0.65 8.18 16.15
C ILE A 129 1.77 7.19 16.39
N GLU A 130 1.77 6.56 17.58
CA GLU A 130 2.84 5.66 18.01
C GLU A 130 2.63 4.21 17.56
N ILE A 131 1.38 3.73 17.51
CA ILE A 131 1.07 2.33 17.18
C ILE A 131 0.63 2.22 15.72
N HIS A 132 1.40 1.50 14.92
CA HIS A 132 1.11 1.30 13.49
C HIS A 132 0.78 -0.16 13.22
N PHE A 133 -0.29 -0.41 12.47
CA PHE A 133 -0.67 -1.74 12.01
C PHE A 133 -0.54 -1.81 10.49
N LEU A 134 0.32 -2.71 10.03
CA LEU A 134 0.45 -3.00 8.61
C LEU A 134 -0.57 -4.05 8.20
N ILE A 135 -1.34 -3.77 7.16
CA ILE A 135 -2.28 -4.70 6.54
C ILE A 135 -1.65 -5.19 5.25
N ASN A 136 -1.52 -6.51 5.13
CA ASN A 136 -1.16 -7.21 3.91
C ASN A 136 -2.41 -7.76 3.25
N SER A 137 -2.83 -7.19 2.12
CA SER A 137 -4.02 -7.67 1.39
C SER A 137 -3.77 -8.91 0.51
N CYS A 138 -2.51 -9.23 0.28
CA CYS A 138 -2.03 -10.41 -0.42
C CYS A 138 -0.98 -11.14 0.43
N PRO A 139 -0.50 -12.33 0.02
CA PRO A 139 0.62 -12.99 0.69
C PRO A 139 1.83 -12.05 0.81
N ILE A 140 2.64 -12.24 1.86
CA ILE A 140 3.73 -11.31 2.18
C ILE A 140 4.74 -11.25 1.02
N GLN A 141 4.91 -10.06 0.45
CA GLN A 141 5.83 -9.81 -0.67
C GLN A 141 7.24 -9.49 -0.17
N GLY A 142 8.26 -9.71 -1.02
CA GLY A 142 9.67 -9.57 -0.65
C GLY A 142 10.08 -8.19 -0.12
N HIS A 143 9.42 -7.12 -0.57
CA HIS A 143 9.67 -5.77 -0.06
C HIS A 143 9.20 -5.57 1.40
N ILE A 144 8.31 -6.42 1.90
CA ILE A 144 7.88 -6.45 3.29
C ILE A 144 8.72 -7.42 4.13
N THR A 145 9.01 -8.61 3.61
CA THR A 145 9.86 -9.57 4.33
C THR A 145 11.26 -8.99 4.61
N SER A 146 11.80 -8.22 3.68
CA SER A 146 13.07 -7.48 3.85
C SER A 146 13.03 -6.38 4.92
N LEU A 147 11.85 -5.86 5.31
CA LEU A 147 11.73 -4.91 6.41
C LEU A 147 11.77 -5.60 7.78
N PHE A 148 11.14 -6.76 7.90
CA PHE A 148 10.96 -7.48 9.17
C PHE A 148 11.90 -8.68 9.33
N ALA A 149 12.91 -8.83 8.47
CA ALA A 149 13.85 -9.95 8.45
C ALA A 149 13.15 -11.33 8.42
N ILE A 150 12.02 -11.40 7.74
CA ILE A 150 11.30 -12.65 7.51
C ILE A 150 12.06 -13.42 6.40
N PRO A 151 12.45 -14.68 6.61
CA PRO A 151 13.14 -15.45 5.57
C PRO A 151 12.24 -15.68 4.36
N ASP A 152 12.73 -15.33 3.17
CA ASP A 152 12.08 -15.68 1.91
C ASP A 152 12.43 -17.12 1.53
N ALA A 153 11.41 -17.96 1.32
CA ALA A 153 11.58 -19.36 0.91
C ALA A 153 11.41 -19.53 -0.60
N THR A 154 11.92 -18.60 -1.41
CA THR A 154 11.83 -18.55 -2.88
C THR A 154 12.33 -19.81 -3.59
N GLY A 155 13.22 -20.56 -2.95
CA GLY A 155 13.65 -21.86 -3.44
C GLY A 155 12.52 -22.89 -3.47
N TRP A 156 11.44 -22.73 -2.71
CA TRP A 156 10.33 -23.69 -2.53
C TRP A 156 8.95 -23.08 -2.75
N VAL A 157 8.79 -21.78 -2.51
CA VAL A 157 7.54 -21.04 -2.63
C VAL A 157 7.67 -20.06 -3.80
N PRO A 158 6.74 -20.09 -4.77
CA PRO A 158 6.68 -19.07 -5.80
C PRO A 158 6.69 -17.65 -5.22
N ALA A 159 7.48 -16.76 -5.81
CA ALA A 159 7.49 -15.36 -5.46
C ALA A 159 6.09 -14.78 -5.66
N VAL A 160 5.65 -13.94 -4.73
CA VAL A 160 4.33 -13.31 -4.79
C VAL A 160 4.32 -12.27 -5.91
N GLY A 161 3.79 -12.68 -7.06
CA GLY A 161 3.67 -11.90 -8.29
C GLY A 161 3.15 -12.76 -9.43
N ASP A 162 3.07 -12.19 -10.63
CA ASP A 162 2.38 -12.82 -11.76
C ASP A 162 3.23 -13.87 -12.51
N LEU A 163 4.18 -14.52 -11.83
CA LEU A 163 4.98 -15.56 -12.45
C LEU A 163 4.12 -16.82 -12.65
N ALA A 164 4.04 -17.29 -13.89
CA ALA A 164 3.30 -18.50 -14.25
C ALA A 164 4.05 -19.79 -13.88
N VAL A 165 4.49 -19.92 -12.62
CA VAL A 165 5.06 -21.16 -12.06
C VAL A 165 4.04 -21.84 -11.13
N SER A 166 4.11 -23.17 -11.05
CA SER A 166 3.27 -23.94 -10.12
C SER A 166 3.88 -23.98 -8.70
N ASP A 167 3.11 -24.51 -7.75
CA ASP A 167 3.58 -24.88 -6.40
C ASP A 167 4.71 -25.93 -6.41
N LYS A 168 4.89 -26.63 -7.54
CA LYS A 168 5.94 -27.64 -7.74
C LYS A 168 6.91 -27.20 -8.83
N MET A 169 7.86 -26.37 -8.44
CA MET A 169 8.93 -25.89 -9.34
C MET A 169 10.04 -26.94 -9.54
N THR A 170 10.44 -27.13 -10.79
CA THR A 170 11.70 -27.76 -11.20
C THR A 170 12.90 -26.92 -10.79
N PHE A 171 14.12 -27.47 -10.90
CA PHE A 171 15.34 -26.74 -10.57
C PHE A 171 15.47 -25.40 -11.34
N PHE A 172 15.20 -25.41 -12.65
CA PHE A 172 15.31 -24.19 -13.46
C PHE A 172 14.20 -23.18 -13.16
N GLU A 173 12.98 -23.65 -12.86
CA GLU A 173 11.89 -22.77 -12.42
C GLU A 173 12.20 -22.12 -11.06
N ARG A 174 12.91 -22.80 -10.15
CA ARG A 174 13.38 -22.21 -8.88
C ARG A 174 14.38 -21.09 -9.11
N ALA A 175 15.34 -21.28 -10.02
CA ALA A 175 16.30 -20.24 -10.37
C ALA A 175 15.61 -19.02 -11.02
N GLN A 176 14.62 -19.28 -11.87
CA GLN A 176 13.77 -18.23 -12.46
C GLN A 176 12.95 -17.48 -11.42
N ASN A 177 12.37 -18.22 -10.46
CA ASN A 177 11.61 -17.66 -9.36
C ASN A 177 12.45 -16.74 -8.48
N GLU A 178 13.70 -17.13 -8.19
CA GLU A 178 14.64 -16.31 -7.43
C GLU A 178 14.95 -14.98 -8.13
N ILE A 179 15.23 -15.03 -9.43
CA ILE A 179 15.49 -13.83 -10.24
C ILE A 179 14.27 -12.91 -10.21
N GLN A 180 13.06 -13.47 -10.35
CA GLN A 180 11.83 -12.70 -10.30
C GLN A 180 11.54 -12.09 -8.94
N HIS A 181 11.76 -12.85 -7.87
CA HIS A 181 11.64 -12.35 -6.51
C HIS A 181 12.49 -11.11 -6.30
N TYR A 182 13.74 -11.14 -6.77
CA TYR A 182 14.63 -9.99 -6.69
C TYR A 182 14.07 -8.79 -7.46
N PHE A 183 13.60 -8.98 -8.69
CA PHE A 183 13.06 -7.87 -9.49
C PHE A 183 11.77 -7.29 -8.90
N LEU A 184 10.84 -8.13 -8.45
CA LEU A 184 9.60 -7.69 -7.80
C LEU A 184 9.89 -6.95 -6.50
N THR A 185 10.77 -7.48 -5.65
CA THR A 185 11.21 -6.84 -4.41
C THR A 185 11.84 -5.47 -4.67
N SER A 186 12.70 -5.37 -5.69
CA SER A 186 13.33 -4.12 -6.10
C SER A 186 12.29 -3.13 -6.65
N GLY A 187 11.37 -3.61 -7.49
CA GLY A 187 10.31 -2.79 -8.09
C GLY A 187 9.36 -2.23 -7.05
N TYR A 188 8.89 -3.06 -6.10
CA TYR A 188 8.06 -2.59 -4.99
C TYR A 188 8.81 -1.70 -4.01
N SER A 189 10.14 -1.84 -3.88
CA SER A 189 10.93 -0.92 -3.07
C SER A 189 10.86 0.53 -3.55
N LEU A 190 10.56 0.76 -4.85
CA LEU A 190 10.31 2.10 -5.39
C LEU A 190 9.08 2.77 -4.77
N LEU A 191 8.11 2.01 -4.22
CA LEU A 191 6.97 2.58 -3.50
C LEU A 191 7.42 3.38 -2.28
N PHE A 192 8.36 2.82 -1.52
CA PHE A 192 8.92 3.47 -0.35
C PHE A 192 9.73 4.70 -0.75
N ASP A 193 10.57 4.61 -1.79
CA ASP A 193 11.36 5.75 -2.27
C ASP A 193 10.47 6.89 -2.76
N SER A 194 9.39 6.54 -3.42
CA SER A 194 8.42 7.51 -3.89
C SER A 194 7.67 8.18 -2.73
N ALA A 195 7.27 7.41 -1.72
CA ALA A 195 6.68 7.97 -0.50
C ALA A 195 7.65 8.89 0.25
N ASN A 196 8.92 8.50 0.38
CA ASN A 196 9.98 9.31 0.97
C ASN A 196 10.13 10.64 0.22
N THR A 197 10.24 10.57 -1.11
CA THR A 197 10.38 11.74 -1.97
C THR A 197 9.24 12.72 -1.76
N VAL A 198 7.99 12.24 -1.73
CA VAL A 198 6.80 13.07 -1.54
C VAL A 198 6.82 13.76 -0.18
N PHE A 199 7.01 13.01 0.92
CA PHE A 199 6.96 13.59 2.26
C PHE A 199 8.15 14.51 2.54
N GLN A 200 9.35 14.17 2.07
CA GLN A 200 10.53 15.03 2.22
C GLN A 200 10.42 16.31 1.40
N LYS A 201 9.75 16.26 0.24
CA LYS A 201 9.50 17.46 -0.56
C LYS A 201 8.50 18.41 0.12
N VAL A 202 7.45 17.89 0.77
CA VAL A 202 6.41 18.70 1.42
C VAL A 202 6.83 19.18 2.81
N TYR A 203 7.45 18.31 3.62
CA TYR A 203 7.76 18.55 5.03
C TYR A 203 9.26 18.76 5.32
N GLY A 204 10.11 18.72 4.30
CA GLY A 204 11.55 18.96 4.40
C GLY A 204 12.39 17.67 4.40
N SER A 205 13.66 17.80 3.99
CA SER A 205 14.58 16.66 3.82
C SER A 205 14.92 15.90 5.11
N SER A 206 14.59 16.46 6.27
CA SER A 206 14.73 15.79 7.57
C SER A 206 13.58 14.84 7.90
N PHE A 207 12.51 14.78 7.08
CA PHE A 207 11.43 13.82 7.29
C PHE A 207 11.97 12.39 7.17
N PRO A 208 11.68 11.51 8.14
CA PRO A 208 12.30 10.19 8.22
C PRO A 208 11.91 9.29 7.05
N ASP A 209 12.79 8.34 6.74
CA ASP A 209 12.51 7.29 5.76
C ASP A 209 11.34 6.42 6.26
N VAL A 210 10.34 6.22 5.40
CA VAL A 210 9.14 5.43 5.66
C VAL A 210 9.47 4.00 6.10
N ARG A 211 10.57 3.43 5.61
CA ARG A 211 11.02 2.09 6.00
C ARG A 211 11.46 2.07 7.45
N LEU A 212 12.09 3.13 7.94
CA LEU A 212 12.47 3.26 9.36
C LEU A 212 11.22 3.43 10.23
N ILE A 213 10.27 4.27 9.80
CA ILE A 213 8.99 4.42 10.48
C ILE A 213 8.29 3.06 10.62
N ILE A 214 8.17 2.30 9.53
CA ILE A 214 7.54 0.97 9.54
C ILE A 214 8.28 0.03 10.50
N LYS A 215 9.60 -0.05 10.42
CA LYS A 215 10.41 -0.93 11.29
C LYS A 215 10.29 -0.60 12.79
N GLU A 216 10.19 0.68 13.13
CA GLU A 216 10.16 1.15 14.52
C GLU A 216 8.75 1.14 15.11
N LYS A 217 7.72 1.46 14.31
CA LYS A 217 6.37 1.72 14.80
C LYS A 217 5.39 0.57 14.59
N VAL A 218 5.71 -0.43 13.76
CA VAL A 218 4.81 -1.56 13.47
C VAL A 218 5.12 -2.76 14.37
N PRO A 219 4.37 -2.97 15.47
CA PRO A 219 4.50 -4.18 16.29
C PRO A 219 3.81 -5.40 15.67
N MET A 220 2.85 -5.20 14.76
CA MET A 220 2.00 -6.27 14.24
C MET A 220 1.57 -6.01 12.79
N MET A 221 1.55 -7.10 12.01
CA MET A 221 1.07 -7.12 10.64
C MET A 221 -0.11 -8.09 10.52
N PHE A 222 -1.19 -7.64 9.90
CA PHE A 222 -2.34 -8.47 9.55
C PHE A 222 -2.17 -8.96 8.13
N VAL A 223 -2.09 -10.28 7.92
CA VAL A 223 -1.98 -10.85 6.59
C VAL A 223 -3.33 -11.47 6.22
N ALA A 224 -3.94 -10.95 5.16
CA ALA A 224 -5.10 -11.56 4.55
C ALA A 224 -4.65 -12.82 3.80
N VAL A 225 -4.64 -13.94 4.52
CA VAL A 225 -4.59 -15.27 3.93
C VAL A 225 -6.01 -15.79 3.87
N ASP A 226 -6.40 -16.41 2.75
CA ASP A 226 -7.63 -17.18 2.72
C ASP A 226 -7.44 -18.40 3.64
N GLU A 227 -8.41 -18.69 4.51
CA GLU A 227 -8.43 -19.93 5.33
C GLU A 227 -8.76 -21.18 4.49
N LEU A 228 -8.80 -21.07 3.15
CA LEU A 228 -9.25 -22.13 2.26
C LEU A 228 -8.18 -22.44 1.22
N ILE A 229 -7.43 -23.50 1.47
CA ILE A 229 -7.32 -24.71 0.64
C ILE A 229 -6.50 -25.72 1.47
N ASP A 230 -7.21 -26.65 2.12
CA ASP A 230 -6.75 -28.03 2.31
C ASP A 230 -7.21 -28.85 1.09
#